data_AF-A0A925P6V7-F1
#
_entry.id   AF-A0A925P6V7-F1
#
_cell.length_a   1.000
_cell.length_b   1.000
_cell.length_c   1.000
_cell.angle_alpha   90.00
_cell.angle_beta   90.00
_cell.angle_gamma   90.00
#
_symmetry.space_group_name_H-M   'P 1'
#
loop_
_entity.id
_entity.type
_entity.pdbx_description
1 polymer ?
#
loop_
_entity_poly.entity_id
_entity_poly.type
_entity_poly.pdbx_seq_one_letter_code
_entity_poly.pdbx_strand_id
1 'polypeptide(L)'
;MKSFPRPRFFALSAFFAANFLSLLTAAEFAPVFTSGAVLQRDQPIALWGTGRDGEKVTVDLLVSPAPVSSTAVVTDGRWRLTLPATPATPISASATLRLVGDTTVTLADVAIGEVWLGLGQSNMEWRLNQGADFTAALLATADNPAIRQLKIPLRPYAGDPLAAVSWKKLNRANAPYFSAVAYFFAAKLQRELGVTVGIVNCSYGGTTIEAWMSREALDAAGMTSMLAEHDKKMAVWPDFAAFDQAWRDYDTARKAYEARKKANPSDPALGAQPSEPYGFRTKARPAGLHESMLALVTPYTTRGALWYQGENNAGKPADYAKMLPVFVKELRSAWARPDVPVFIGQLSSPTANWPDEKEGYAPLREVQR
;
A
#
# COMPACT_ATOMS: atom_id res chain seq x y z
N MET A 1 -75.06 36.27 -6.29
CA MET A 1 -73.59 36.44 -6.39
C MET A 1 -72.94 35.16 -5.93
N LYS A 2 -72.05 34.62 -6.76
CA LYS A 2 -71.38 33.33 -6.61
C LYS A 2 -70.33 33.41 -5.50
N SER A 3 -70.31 32.47 -4.57
CA SER A 3 -69.10 32.14 -3.80
C SER A 3 -68.97 30.63 -3.73
N PHE A 4 -67.99 30.11 -4.48
CA PHE A 4 -67.65 28.70 -4.57
C PHE A 4 -66.98 28.21 -3.28
N PRO A 5 -67.31 27.01 -2.76
CA PRO A 5 -66.55 26.37 -1.70
C PRO A 5 -65.21 25.87 -2.25
N ARG A 6 -64.12 26.20 -1.53
CA ARG A 6 -62.74 25.77 -1.84
C ARG A 6 -62.61 24.24 -1.74
N PRO A 7 -62.00 23.55 -2.70
CA PRO A 7 -61.71 22.13 -2.57
C PRO A 7 -60.58 21.91 -1.57
N ARG A 8 -60.81 21.06 -0.57
CA ARG A 8 -59.76 20.49 0.29
C ARG A 8 -59.01 19.44 -0.54
N PHE A 9 -57.78 19.75 -0.95
CA PHE A 9 -56.88 18.78 -1.54
C PHE A 9 -56.44 17.78 -0.46
N PHE A 10 -56.83 16.51 -0.62
CA PHE A 10 -56.19 15.39 0.05
C PHE A 10 -54.80 15.19 -0.58
N ALA A 11 -53.75 15.50 0.18
CA ALA A 11 -52.39 15.12 -0.18
C ALA A 11 -52.22 13.62 0.10
N LEU A 12 -52.23 12.80 -0.95
CA LEU A 12 -51.80 11.41 -0.89
C LEU A 12 -50.27 11.43 -0.67
N SER A 13 -49.83 11.12 0.54
CA SER A 13 -48.41 10.89 0.84
C SER A 13 -47.95 9.60 0.14
N ALA A 14 -47.31 9.74 -1.01
CA ALA A 14 -46.58 8.66 -1.66
C ALA A 14 -45.33 8.34 -0.83
N PHE A 15 -45.35 7.20 -0.15
CA PHE A 15 -44.17 6.57 0.44
C PHE A 15 -43.20 6.21 -0.70
N PHE A 16 -42.20 7.05 -0.95
CA PHE A 16 -41.06 6.69 -1.77
C PHE A 16 -40.16 5.77 -0.93
N ALA A 17 -40.39 4.46 -1.02
CA ALA A 17 -39.40 3.48 -0.60
C ALA A 17 -38.20 3.63 -1.55
N ALA A 18 -37.15 4.30 -1.09
CA ALA A 18 -35.87 4.29 -1.78
C ALA A 18 -35.33 2.85 -1.76
N ASN A 19 -35.62 2.11 -2.84
CA ASN A 19 -34.94 0.87 -3.15
C ASN A 19 -33.46 1.21 -3.38
N PHE A 20 -32.64 1.11 -2.33
CA PHE A 20 -31.21 0.92 -2.46
C PHE A 20 -31.03 -0.43 -3.16
N LEU A 21 -30.92 -0.41 -4.48
CA LEU A 21 -30.35 -1.50 -5.24
C LEU A 21 -28.89 -1.62 -4.77
N SER A 22 -28.68 -2.43 -3.74
CA SER A 22 -27.35 -2.91 -3.39
C SER A 22 -26.89 -3.67 -4.62
N LEU A 23 -25.95 -3.09 -5.38
CA LEU A 23 -25.27 -3.81 -6.46
C LEU A 23 -24.80 -5.14 -5.85
N LEU A 24 -25.35 -6.24 -6.35
CA LEU A 24 -24.97 -7.60 -5.94
C LEU A 24 -23.52 -7.83 -6.39
N THR A 25 -22.56 -7.40 -5.60
CA THR A 25 -21.14 -7.73 -5.82
C THR A 25 -20.91 -9.12 -5.26
N ALA A 26 -20.57 -10.07 -6.12
CA ALA A 26 -20.14 -11.39 -5.70
C ALA A 26 -18.93 -11.29 -4.76
N ALA A 27 -18.75 -12.28 -3.90
CA ALA A 27 -17.59 -12.32 -3.01
C ALA A 27 -16.28 -12.36 -3.82
N GLU A 28 -15.36 -11.46 -3.49
CA GLU A 28 -14.04 -11.36 -4.10
C GLU A 28 -12.97 -11.27 -3.02
N PHE A 29 -11.77 -11.76 -3.32
CA PHE A 29 -10.59 -11.50 -2.48
C PHE A 29 -10.15 -10.04 -2.61
N ALA A 30 -9.55 -9.51 -1.55
CA ALA A 30 -8.87 -8.22 -1.64
C ALA A 30 -7.77 -8.25 -2.74
N PRO A 31 -7.49 -7.12 -3.43
CA PRO A 31 -6.61 -7.08 -4.60
C PRO A 31 -5.18 -7.58 -4.40
N VAL A 32 -4.71 -7.67 -3.14
CA VAL A 32 -3.37 -8.18 -2.79
C VAL A 32 -3.26 -9.71 -2.89
N PHE A 33 -4.40 -10.40 -2.92
CA PHE A 33 -4.46 -11.85 -3.10
C PHE A 33 -4.71 -12.17 -4.57
N THR A 34 -3.66 -12.58 -5.27
CA THR A 34 -3.74 -13.06 -6.66
C THR A 34 -3.13 -14.44 -6.78
N SER A 35 -3.38 -15.12 -7.91
CA SER A 35 -2.58 -16.29 -8.28
C SER A 35 -1.08 -15.93 -8.26
N GLY A 36 -0.24 -16.86 -7.81
CA GLY A 36 1.18 -16.61 -7.58
C GLY A 36 1.53 -16.02 -6.21
N ALA A 37 0.55 -15.81 -5.31
CA ALA A 37 0.79 -15.27 -3.96
C ALA A 37 1.72 -16.14 -3.10
N VAL A 38 2.29 -15.52 -2.06
CA VAL A 38 3.01 -16.20 -0.97
C VAL A 38 2.31 -15.86 0.33
N LEU A 39 1.76 -16.86 1.02
CA LEU A 39 1.17 -16.72 2.35
C LEU A 39 2.20 -17.08 3.43
N GLN A 40 2.13 -16.44 4.60
CA GLN A 40 3.08 -16.68 5.69
C GLN A 40 2.87 -18.06 6.32
N ARG A 41 3.96 -18.83 6.42
CA ARG A 41 4.02 -20.11 7.12
C ARG A 41 4.03 -19.95 8.63
N ASP A 42 3.61 -21.01 9.32
CA ASP A 42 3.73 -21.19 10.78
C ASP A 42 3.07 -20.07 11.60
N GLN A 43 2.12 -19.36 11.00
CA GLN A 43 1.35 -18.28 11.59
C GLN A 43 -0.09 -18.34 11.05
N PRO A 44 -1.11 -17.92 11.83
CA PRO A 44 -2.46 -17.77 11.32
C PRO A 44 -2.50 -16.81 10.11
N ILE A 45 -3.20 -17.22 9.05
CA ILE A 45 -3.19 -16.49 7.77
C ILE A 45 -4.45 -15.64 7.68
N ALA A 46 -4.29 -14.32 7.77
CA ALA A 46 -5.38 -13.37 7.61
C ALA A 46 -5.73 -13.20 6.13
N LEU A 47 -7.00 -13.40 5.79
CA LEU A 47 -7.55 -13.16 4.46
C LEU A 47 -8.79 -12.27 4.59
N TRP A 48 -9.01 -11.43 3.59
CA TRP A 48 -10.14 -10.51 3.55
C TRP A 48 -10.51 -10.20 2.11
N GLY A 49 -11.66 -9.57 1.96
CA GLY A 49 -12.18 -9.14 0.67
C GLY A 49 -13.52 -8.45 0.82
N THR A 50 -14.24 -8.38 -0.30
CA THR A 50 -15.56 -7.76 -0.39
C THR A 50 -16.60 -8.79 -0.78
N GLY A 51 -17.88 -8.49 -0.55
CA GLY A 51 -18.99 -9.35 -0.94
C GLY A 51 -20.32 -8.69 -0.58
N ARG A 52 -21.42 -9.42 -0.73
CA ARG A 52 -22.75 -8.92 -0.36
C ARG A 52 -23.02 -9.13 1.12
N ASP A 53 -23.57 -8.11 1.79
CA ASP A 53 -23.94 -8.21 3.21
C ASP A 53 -24.81 -9.42 3.53
N GLY A 54 -24.45 -10.14 4.61
CA GLY A 54 -25.12 -11.36 5.04
C GLY A 54 -24.70 -12.62 4.28
N GLU A 55 -23.93 -12.52 3.19
CA GLU A 55 -23.35 -13.67 2.49
C GLU A 55 -22.39 -14.42 3.41
N LYS A 56 -22.50 -15.75 3.45
CA LYS A 56 -21.55 -16.63 4.14
C LYS A 56 -20.49 -17.07 3.15
N VAL A 57 -19.25 -16.66 3.40
CA VAL A 57 -18.09 -17.01 2.55
C VAL A 57 -17.18 -17.99 3.27
N THR A 58 -16.70 -19.00 2.57
CA THR A 58 -15.71 -19.97 3.06
C THR A 58 -14.47 -19.89 2.20
N VAL A 59 -13.30 -19.80 2.84
CA VAL A 59 -12.02 -19.92 2.12
C VAL A 59 -11.39 -21.25 2.44
N ASP A 60 -11.11 -22.03 1.39
CA ASP A 60 -10.33 -23.26 1.44
C ASP A 60 -8.91 -23.01 0.94
N LEU A 61 -7.91 -23.43 1.71
CA LEU A 61 -6.53 -23.56 1.27
C LEU A 61 -6.27 -25.04 0.99
N LEU A 62 -6.30 -25.39 -0.30
CA LEU A 62 -6.06 -26.74 -0.80
C LEU A 62 -4.55 -26.98 -0.88
N VAL A 63 -3.99 -27.51 0.22
CA VAL A 63 -2.56 -27.76 0.40
C VAL A 63 -2.32 -29.18 0.90
N SER A 64 -1.13 -29.72 0.64
CA SER A 64 -0.68 -31.01 1.16
C SER A 64 -0.11 -30.87 2.58
N PRO A 65 -0.32 -31.84 3.51
CA PRO A 65 -1.01 -33.11 3.31
C PRO A 65 -2.54 -33.01 3.42
N ALA A 66 -3.07 -31.94 4.01
CA ALA A 66 -4.50 -31.76 4.22
C ALA A 66 -4.90 -30.29 4.01
N PRO A 67 -6.08 -30.04 3.40
CA PRO A 67 -6.60 -28.70 3.24
C PRO A 67 -6.98 -28.09 4.61
N VAL A 68 -6.96 -26.76 4.69
CA VAL A 68 -7.49 -26.01 5.83
C VAL A 68 -8.54 -25.00 5.35
N SER A 69 -9.55 -24.75 6.17
CA SER A 69 -10.67 -23.87 5.80
C SER A 69 -11.10 -22.98 6.95
N SER A 70 -11.73 -21.85 6.62
CA SER A 70 -12.38 -20.95 7.59
C SER A 70 -13.55 -20.25 6.91
N THR A 71 -14.50 -19.76 7.70
CA THR A 71 -15.74 -19.13 7.21
C THR A 71 -15.96 -17.79 7.91
N ALA A 72 -16.46 -16.81 7.16
CA ALA A 72 -16.93 -15.53 7.68
C ALA A 72 -18.31 -15.19 7.09
N VAL A 73 -18.99 -14.25 7.74
CA VAL A 73 -20.16 -13.57 7.18
C VAL A 73 -19.73 -12.18 6.74
N VAL A 74 -20.16 -11.78 5.56
CA VAL A 74 -19.92 -10.42 5.04
C VAL A 74 -20.71 -9.41 5.87
N THR A 75 -20.05 -8.34 6.30
CA THR A 75 -20.62 -7.21 7.04
C THR A 75 -20.03 -5.91 6.52
N ASP A 76 -20.88 -4.92 6.24
CA ASP A 76 -20.51 -3.62 5.63
C ASP A 76 -19.70 -3.78 4.33
N GLY A 77 -20.16 -4.69 3.47
CA GLY A 77 -19.57 -5.03 2.18
C GLY A 77 -18.23 -5.75 2.27
N ARG A 78 -17.78 -6.14 3.47
CA ARG A 78 -16.45 -6.73 3.70
C ARG A 78 -16.54 -8.03 4.47
N TRP A 79 -15.62 -8.93 4.19
CA TRP A 79 -15.39 -10.12 5.00
C TRP A 79 -13.92 -10.20 5.40
N ARG A 80 -13.67 -10.79 6.56
CA ARG A 80 -12.34 -11.13 7.04
C ARG A 80 -12.41 -12.44 7.79
N LEU A 81 -11.43 -13.29 7.58
CA LEU A 81 -11.25 -14.54 8.30
C LEU A 81 -9.77 -14.82 8.54
N THR A 82 -9.51 -15.83 9.35
CA THR A 82 -8.16 -16.34 9.60
C THR A 82 -8.15 -17.84 9.34
N LEU A 83 -7.24 -18.29 8.47
CA LEU A 83 -6.96 -19.71 8.31
C LEU A 83 -5.98 -20.19 9.39
N PRO A 84 -6.05 -21.47 9.81
CA PRO A 84 -5.07 -22.08 10.69
C PRO A 84 -3.63 -21.91 10.18
N ALA A 85 -2.69 -21.86 11.13
CA ALA A 85 -1.25 -21.86 10.81
C ALA A 85 -0.90 -23.11 9.99
N THR A 86 -0.20 -22.90 8.88
CA THR A 86 0.14 -23.97 7.94
C THR A 86 1.65 -23.98 7.70
N PRO A 87 2.30 -25.16 7.69
CA PRO A 87 3.72 -25.27 7.35
C PRO A 87 4.04 -24.81 5.92
N ALA A 88 5.31 -24.52 5.65
CA ALA A 88 5.74 -24.17 4.31
C ALA A 88 5.48 -25.30 3.30
N THR A 89 5.07 -24.90 2.09
CA THR A 89 5.09 -25.79 0.92
C THR A 89 6.54 -25.96 0.43
N PRO A 90 6.95 -27.14 -0.07
CA PRO A 90 8.18 -27.28 -0.83
C PRO A 90 8.24 -26.27 -1.98
N ILE A 91 9.43 -25.77 -2.33
CA ILE A 91 9.59 -24.80 -3.43
C ILE A 91 9.12 -25.32 -4.80
N SER A 92 9.03 -26.65 -4.95
CA SER A 92 8.52 -27.36 -6.13
C SER A 92 7.00 -27.56 -6.13
N ALA A 93 6.31 -27.16 -5.07
CA ALA A 93 4.88 -27.36 -4.89
C ALA A 93 4.15 -26.03 -4.61
N SER A 94 2.85 -26.04 -4.86
CA SER A 94 1.97 -24.92 -4.58
C SER A 94 0.61 -25.41 -4.11
N ALA A 95 -0.10 -24.56 -3.40
CA ALA A 95 -1.49 -24.71 -2.99
C ALA A 95 -2.43 -23.94 -3.92
N THR A 96 -3.72 -24.12 -3.68
CA THR A 96 -4.80 -23.35 -4.29
C THR A 96 -5.65 -22.71 -3.20
N LEU A 97 -5.91 -21.41 -3.29
CA LEU A 97 -6.91 -20.73 -2.47
C LEU A 97 -8.24 -20.71 -3.22
N ARG A 98 -9.32 -21.09 -2.55
CA ARG A 98 -10.67 -21.08 -3.11
C ARG A 98 -11.62 -20.34 -2.18
N LEU A 99 -12.19 -19.23 -2.64
CA LEU A 99 -13.28 -18.51 -1.98
C LEU A 99 -14.60 -19.06 -2.51
N VAL A 100 -15.44 -19.56 -1.61
CA VAL A 100 -16.74 -20.15 -1.90
C VAL A 100 -17.80 -19.30 -1.20
N GLY A 101 -18.59 -18.58 -1.99
CA GLY A 101 -19.80 -17.87 -1.58
C GLY A 101 -20.94 -18.20 -2.55
N ASP A 102 -21.69 -17.19 -3.00
CA ASP A 102 -22.66 -17.33 -4.10
C ASP A 102 -21.97 -17.72 -5.42
N THR A 103 -20.70 -17.31 -5.58
CA THR A 103 -19.80 -17.73 -6.66
C THR A 103 -18.53 -18.33 -6.07
N THR A 104 -17.71 -18.96 -6.93
CA THR A 104 -16.40 -19.49 -6.52
C THR A 104 -15.29 -18.75 -7.24
N VAL A 105 -14.36 -18.18 -6.46
CA VAL A 105 -13.13 -17.56 -6.97
C VAL A 105 -11.94 -18.43 -6.58
N THR A 106 -11.07 -18.75 -7.54
CA THR A 106 -9.91 -19.62 -7.33
C THR A 106 -8.62 -18.88 -7.66
N LEU A 107 -7.66 -18.89 -6.73
CA LEU A 107 -6.30 -18.41 -6.92
C LEU A 107 -5.35 -19.61 -6.92
N ALA A 108 -4.65 -19.81 -8.02
CA ALA A 108 -3.72 -20.92 -8.20
C ALA A 108 -2.27 -20.51 -7.88
N ASP A 109 -1.39 -21.51 -7.76
CA ASP A 109 0.05 -21.29 -7.54
C ASP A 109 0.34 -20.43 -6.30
N VAL A 110 -0.35 -20.75 -5.20
CA VAL A 110 -0.16 -20.09 -3.90
C VAL A 110 0.91 -20.84 -3.12
N ALA A 111 2.02 -20.18 -2.80
CA ALA A 111 3.04 -20.77 -1.94
C ALA A 111 2.72 -20.48 -0.46
N ILE A 112 3.07 -21.40 0.43
CA ILE A 112 3.15 -21.13 1.87
C ILE A 112 4.63 -21.04 2.20
N GLY A 113 5.07 -19.89 2.70
CA GLY A 113 6.49 -19.56 2.80
C GLY A 113 6.75 -18.39 3.74
N GLU A 114 7.83 -17.66 3.49
CA GLU A 114 8.23 -16.51 4.31
C GLU A 114 7.77 -15.21 3.64
N VAL A 115 7.04 -14.34 4.35
CA VAL A 115 6.51 -13.09 3.78
C VAL A 115 7.03 -11.89 4.56
N TRP A 116 7.54 -10.88 3.87
CA TRP A 116 7.97 -9.61 4.48
C TRP A 116 7.31 -8.41 3.82
N LEU A 117 6.99 -7.40 4.62
CA LEU A 117 6.46 -6.13 4.13
C LEU A 117 7.59 -5.12 3.93
N GLY A 118 7.85 -4.69 2.70
CA GLY A 118 8.79 -3.63 2.39
C GLY A 118 8.08 -2.27 2.30
N LEU A 119 8.46 -1.34 3.17
CA LEU A 119 7.86 -0.01 3.33
C LEU A 119 8.90 1.10 3.18
N GLY A 120 8.42 2.28 2.81
CA GLY A 120 9.21 3.51 2.83
C GLY A 120 9.19 4.24 1.50
N GLN A 121 10.30 4.89 1.17
CA GLN A 121 10.39 5.79 0.02
C GLN A 121 11.27 5.25 -1.12
N SER A 122 11.95 6.14 -1.84
CA SER A 122 12.68 5.85 -3.08
C SER A 122 13.74 4.78 -2.91
N ASN A 123 14.40 4.67 -1.75
CA ASN A 123 15.40 3.61 -1.52
C ASN A 123 14.75 2.22 -1.41
N MET A 124 13.58 2.10 -0.78
CA MET A 124 12.81 0.86 -0.79
C MET A 124 12.20 0.58 -2.17
N GLU A 125 11.83 1.63 -2.92
CA GLU A 125 11.30 1.53 -4.29
C GLU A 125 12.38 1.19 -5.34
N TRP A 126 13.64 1.53 -5.06
CA TRP A 126 14.75 1.48 -6.00
C TRP A 126 14.86 0.11 -6.65
N ARG A 127 14.78 0.08 -7.97
CA ARG A 127 14.71 -1.16 -8.74
C ARG A 127 16.10 -1.69 -9.04
N LEU A 128 16.20 -3.01 -9.22
CA LEU A 128 17.44 -3.64 -9.62
C LEU A 128 18.03 -2.96 -10.86
N ASN A 129 17.26 -2.73 -11.92
CA ASN A 129 17.78 -2.13 -13.16
C ASN A 129 18.26 -0.67 -13.05
N GLN A 130 18.11 -0.03 -11.88
CA GLN A 130 18.62 1.30 -11.59
C GLN A 130 19.93 1.25 -10.79
N GLY A 131 20.30 0.09 -10.24
CA GLY A 131 21.51 -0.09 -9.45
C GLY A 131 22.71 -0.54 -10.29
N ALA A 132 23.92 -0.16 -9.87
CA ALA A 132 25.17 -0.58 -10.50
C ALA A 132 25.37 -2.11 -10.46
N ASP A 133 24.81 -2.79 -9.45
CA ASP A 133 24.91 -4.24 -9.28
C ASP A 133 24.02 -5.03 -10.25
N PHE A 134 23.14 -4.37 -11.00
CA PHE A 134 22.35 -5.03 -12.04
C PHE A 134 23.18 -5.25 -13.30
N THR A 135 23.96 -6.32 -13.22
CA THR A 135 24.86 -6.78 -14.28
C THR A 135 24.20 -7.85 -15.14
N ALA A 136 24.76 -8.08 -16.33
CA ALA A 136 24.39 -9.22 -17.17
C ALA A 136 24.53 -10.57 -16.41
N ALA A 137 25.49 -10.68 -15.48
CA ALA A 137 25.69 -11.87 -14.66
C ALA A 137 24.56 -12.06 -13.63
N LEU A 138 24.12 -10.99 -12.95
CA LEU A 138 22.97 -11.05 -12.06
C LEU A 138 21.71 -11.45 -12.86
N LEU A 139 21.47 -10.81 -14.00
CA LEU A 139 20.32 -11.12 -14.83
C LEU A 139 20.33 -12.56 -15.38
N ALA A 140 21.51 -13.07 -15.76
CA ALA A 140 21.66 -14.44 -16.26
C ALA A 140 21.23 -15.49 -15.23
N THR A 141 21.43 -15.19 -13.94
CA THR A 141 21.11 -16.05 -12.79
C THR A 141 19.79 -15.70 -12.09
N ALA A 142 19.11 -14.64 -12.52
CA ALA A 142 17.83 -14.20 -11.97
C ALA A 142 16.65 -15.06 -12.46
N ASP A 143 16.70 -16.37 -12.21
CA ASP A 143 15.63 -17.33 -12.51
C ASP A 143 15.39 -18.24 -11.30
N ASN A 144 14.68 -17.69 -10.31
CA ASN A 144 14.35 -18.40 -9.07
C ASN A 144 12.90 -18.06 -8.68
N PRO A 145 11.91 -18.84 -9.14
CA PRO A 145 10.50 -18.57 -8.89
C PRO A 145 10.07 -18.74 -7.41
N ALA A 146 10.97 -19.22 -6.55
CA ALA A 146 10.80 -19.23 -5.11
C ALA A 146 11.01 -17.84 -4.48
N ILE A 147 11.44 -16.83 -5.24
CA ILE A 147 11.44 -15.42 -4.81
C ILE A 147 10.32 -14.71 -5.56
N ARG A 148 9.40 -14.07 -4.83
CA ARG A 148 8.24 -13.39 -5.41
C ARG A 148 8.08 -11.97 -4.85
N GLN A 149 7.58 -11.04 -5.65
CA GLN A 149 7.28 -9.67 -5.21
C GLN A 149 5.86 -9.28 -5.61
N LEU A 150 5.13 -8.67 -4.67
CA LEU A 150 3.90 -7.93 -4.92
C LEU A 150 4.21 -6.43 -4.81
N LYS A 151 4.25 -5.69 -5.92
CA LYS A 151 4.39 -4.23 -5.86
C LYS A 151 3.00 -3.60 -5.76
N ILE A 152 2.75 -2.85 -4.69
CA ILE A 152 1.55 -2.03 -4.57
C ILE A 152 1.69 -0.82 -5.48
N PRO A 153 0.72 -0.56 -6.37
CA PRO A 153 0.72 0.62 -7.22
C PRO A 153 0.73 1.92 -6.40
N LEU A 154 1.40 2.94 -6.93
CA LEU A 154 1.36 4.27 -6.33
C LEU A 154 -0.07 4.80 -6.40
N ARG A 155 -0.63 5.13 -5.24
CA ARG A 155 -2.00 5.59 -5.12
C ARG A 155 -2.07 6.66 -4.04
N PRO A 156 -1.80 7.94 -4.36
CA PRO A 156 -1.76 9.00 -3.35
C PRO A 156 -3.14 9.36 -2.77
N TYR A 157 -4.22 8.97 -3.45
CA TYR A 157 -5.58 9.22 -3.01
C TYR A 157 -6.44 7.95 -3.02
N ALA A 158 -7.17 7.70 -1.93
CA ALA A 158 -8.00 6.51 -1.77
C ALA A 158 -9.27 6.51 -2.63
N GLY A 159 -9.63 7.63 -3.27
CA GLY A 159 -10.72 7.67 -4.27
C GLY A 159 -10.25 7.37 -5.70
N ASP A 160 -8.94 7.37 -5.97
CA ASP A 160 -8.43 7.03 -7.30
C ASP A 160 -8.54 5.50 -7.53
N PRO A 161 -8.76 5.04 -8.78
CA PRO A 161 -8.83 3.61 -9.08
C PRO A 161 -7.49 2.93 -8.73
N LEU A 162 -7.57 1.74 -8.14
CA LEU A 162 -6.38 0.92 -7.90
C LEU A 162 -5.98 0.23 -9.21
N ALA A 163 -4.77 0.49 -9.69
CA ALA A 163 -4.23 -0.25 -10.83
C ALA A 163 -4.11 -1.74 -10.51
N ALA A 164 -4.15 -2.59 -11.55
CA ALA A 164 -4.07 -4.04 -11.37
C ALA A 164 -2.81 -4.44 -10.59
N VAL A 165 -3.01 -5.23 -9.55
CA VAL A 165 -1.97 -5.76 -8.67
C VAL A 165 -1.72 -7.22 -9.05
N SER A 166 -0.46 -7.66 -9.08
CA SER A 166 -0.15 -9.08 -9.29
C SER A 166 1.19 -9.47 -8.68
N TRP A 167 1.25 -10.67 -8.12
CA TRP A 167 2.49 -11.28 -7.69
C TRP A 167 3.38 -11.61 -8.89
N LYS A 168 4.64 -11.19 -8.84
CA LYS A 168 5.65 -11.49 -9.85
C LYS A 168 6.67 -12.45 -9.28
N LYS A 169 6.90 -13.57 -9.97
CA LYS A 169 8.03 -14.48 -9.71
C LYS A 169 9.31 -13.84 -10.23
N LEU A 170 10.41 -14.05 -9.53
CA LEU A 170 11.72 -13.69 -10.05
C LEU A 170 12.06 -14.58 -11.23
N ASN A 171 12.18 -13.94 -12.39
CA ASN A 171 12.71 -14.48 -13.64
C ASN A 171 13.36 -13.33 -14.39
N ARG A 172 14.03 -13.62 -15.52
CA ARG A 172 14.74 -12.61 -16.31
C ARG A 172 13.87 -11.43 -16.74
N ALA A 173 12.60 -11.65 -17.02
CA ALA A 173 11.68 -10.60 -17.46
C ALA A 173 11.24 -9.68 -16.30
N ASN A 174 11.06 -10.24 -15.10
CA ASN A 174 10.56 -9.50 -13.93
C ASN A 174 11.67 -8.90 -13.08
N ALA A 175 12.87 -9.51 -13.05
CA ALA A 175 13.99 -9.08 -12.21
C ALA A 175 14.32 -7.58 -12.32
N PRO A 176 14.31 -6.94 -13.51
CA PRO A 176 14.54 -5.49 -13.62
C PRO A 176 13.65 -4.63 -12.71
N TYR A 177 12.45 -5.11 -12.35
CA TYR A 177 11.42 -4.35 -11.62
C TYR A 177 11.28 -4.73 -10.15
N PHE A 178 12.11 -5.66 -9.65
CA PHE A 178 12.19 -5.94 -8.23
C PHE A 178 12.89 -4.79 -7.51
N SER A 179 12.44 -4.47 -6.30
CA SER A 179 13.23 -3.59 -5.42
C SER A 179 14.57 -4.26 -5.11
N ALA A 180 15.66 -3.51 -5.24
CA ALA A 180 17.01 -4.02 -5.02
C ALA A 180 17.18 -4.48 -3.56
N VAL A 181 16.77 -3.64 -2.61
CA VAL A 181 16.82 -3.96 -1.17
C VAL A 181 15.98 -5.19 -0.86
N ALA A 182 14.74 -5.23 -1.34
CA ALA A 182 13.83 -6.35 -1.16
C ALA A 182 14.39 -7.65 -1.77
N TYR A 183 14.97 -7.56 -2.97
CA TYR A 183 15.54 -8.70 -3.67
C TYR A 183 16.71 -9.31 -2.92
N PHE A 184 17.71 -8.51 -2.54
CA PHE A 184 18.90 -9.05 -1.85
C PHE A 184 18.54 -9.61 -0.47
N PHE A 185 17.60 -8.98 0.23
CA PHE A 185 17.03 -9.51 1.47
C PHE A 185 16.36 -10.87 1.23
N ALA A 186 15.42 -10.94 0.28
CA ALA A 186 14.69 -12.17 -0.04
C ALA A 186 15.60 -13.29 -0.54
N ALA A 187 16.61 -12.97 -1.36
CA ALA A 187 17.55 -13.94 -1.90
C ALA A 187 18.45 -14.54 -0.83
N LYS A 188 18.93 -13.74 0.14
CA LYS A 188 19.66 -14.27 1.30
C LYS A 188 18.76 -15.16 2.13
N LEU A 189 17.56 -14.68 2.46
CA LEU A 189 16.62 -15.39 3.31
C LEU A 189 16.16 -16.72 2.68
N GLN A 190 15.91 -16.73 1.38
CA GLN A 190 15.51 -17.93 0.65
C GLN A 190 16.61 -19.00 0.65
N ARG A 191 17.88 -18.60 0.52
CA ARG A 191 19.02 -19.53 0.61
C ARG A 191 19.15 -20.16 2.00
N GLU A 192 18.87 -19.38 3.05
CA GLU A 192 18.97 -19.85 4.44
C GLU A 192 17.80 -20.73 4.87
N LEU A 193 16.58 -20.40 4.41
CA LEU A 193 15.37 -21.08 4.85
C LEU A 193 14.93 -22.22 3.93
N GLY A 194 15.34 -22.21 2.66
CA GLY A 194 14.94 -23.21 1.68
C GLY A 194 13.45 -23.21 1.30
N VAL A 195 12.73 -22.12 1.60
CA VAL A 195 11.29 -21.96 1.30
C VAL A 195 11.04 -20.80 0.33
N THR A 196 9.86 -20.74 -0.26
CA THR A 196 9.45 -19.58 -1.07
C THR A 196 9.42 -18.32 -0.20
N VAL A 197 10.04 -17.23 -0.66
CA VAL A 197 10.06 -15.92 0.01
C VAL A 197 9.28 -14.91 -0.85
N GLY A 198 8.28 -14.28 -0.25
CA GLY A 198 7.48 -13.21 -0.83
C GLY A 198 7.76 -11.86 -0.19
N ILE A 199 7.93 -10.82 -1.00
CA ILE A 199 7.97 -9.44 -0.52
C ILE A 199 6.72 -8.70 -0.98
N VAL A 200 5.94 -8.17 -0.04
CA VAL A 200 4.94 -7.16 -0.36
C VAL A 200 5.63 -5.80 -0.33
N ASN A 201 5.89 -5.21 -1.48
CA ASN A 201 6.54 -3.93 -1.63
C ASN A 201 5.48 -2.82 -1.69
N CYS A 202 5.30 -2.13 -0.58
CA CYS A 202 4.43 -0.96 -0.43
C CYS A 202 5.30 0.27 -0.14
N SER A 203 5.93 0.80 -1.18
CA SER A 203 6.81 1.98 -1.10
C SER A 203 6.45 3.05 -2.12
N TYR A 204 6.75 4.31 -1.79
CA TYR A 204 6.48 5.48 -2.64
C TYR A 204 7.57 6.56 -2.40
N GLY A 205 8.38 6.81 -3.43
CA GLY A 205 9.42 7.84 -3.44
C GLY A 205 8.99 9.27 -3.08
N GLY A 206 9.82 9.93 -2.28
CA GLY A 206 9.64 11.31 -1.85
C GLY A 206 8.48 11.49 -0.87
N THR A 207 8.30 10.54 0.05
CA THR A 207 7.27 10.57 1.09
C THR A 207 7.91 10.73 2.47
N THR A 208 7.13 11.24 3.40
CA THR A 208 7.53 11.43 4.79
C THR A 208 6.84 10.39 5.68
N ILE A 209 7.39 10.10 6.88
CA ILE A 209 6.80 9.10 7.79
C ILE A 209 5.35 9.43 8.16
N GLU A 210 4.99 10.70 8.31
CA GLU A 210 3.62 11.10 8.63
C GLU A 210 2.61 10.73 7.56
N ALA A 211 3.03 10.54 6.30
CA ALA A 211 2.14 10.05 5.26
C ALA A 211 1.74 8.59 5.47
N TRP A 212 2.56 7.80 6.18
CA TRP A 212 2.39 6.37 6.41
C TRP A 212 1.70 6.02 7.74
N MET A 213 1.47 7.02 8.60
CA MET A 213 0.84 6.85 9.91
C MET A 213 -0.64 7.23 9.88
N SER A 214 -1.49 6.54 10.63
CA SER A 214 -2.87 7.02 10.84
C SER A 214 -2.89 8.38 11.56
N ARG A 215 -4.04 9.06 11.52
CA ARG A 215 -4.24 10.29 12.31
C ARG A 215 -4.09 10.03 13.80
N GLU A 216 -4.59 8.89 14.26
CA GLU A 216 -4.52 8.47 15.66
C GLU A 216 -3.07 8.23 16.09
N ALA A 217 -2.26 7.61 15.22
CA ALA A 217 -0.83 7.43 15.47
C ALA A 217 -0.08 8.77 15.46
N LEU A 218 -0.42 9.69 14.56
CA LEU A 218 0.16 11.03 14.54
C LEU A 218 -0.18 11.84 15.79
N ASP A 219 -1.42 11.80 16.24
CA ASP A 219 -1.86 12.43 17.48
C ASP A 219 -1.11 11.84 18.69
N ALA A 220 -1.00 10.51 18.77
CA ALA A 220 -0.23 9.83 19.80
C ALA A 220 1.27 10.13 19.78
N ALA A 221 1.83 10.49 18.62
CA ALA A 221 3.20 10.97 18.46
C ALA A 221 3.36 12.48 18.79
N GLY A 222 2.27 13.17 19.15
CA GLY A 222 2.28 14.60 19.47
C GLY A 222 2.30 15.51 18.24
N MET A 223 1.87 15.03 17.07
CA MET A 223 1.87 15.78 15.80
C MET A 223 0.59 16.63 15.59
N THR A 224 -0.05 17.08 16.67
CA THR A 224 -1.32 17.84 16.63
C THR A 224 -1.24 19.10 15.80
N SER A 225 -0.15 19.87 15.89
CA SER A 225 0.05 21.08 15.09
C SER A 225 0.21 20.77 13.59
N MET A 226 0.85 19.65 13.25
CA MET A 226 0.96 19.19 11.85
C MET A 226 -0.41 18.80 11.29
N LEU A 227 -1.22 18.09 12.08
CA LEU A 227 -2.59 17.74 11.71
C LEU A 227 -3.46 18.98 11.52
N ALA A 228 -3.38 19.96 12.43
CA ALA A 228 -4.13 21.21 12.31
C ALA A 228 -3.70 22.04 11.08
N GLU A 229 -2.40 22.08 10.75
CA GLU A 229 -1.93 22.74 9.53
C GLU A 229 -2.43 22.02 8.27
N HIS A 230 -2.41 20.68 8.28
CA HIS A 230 -2.97 19.87 7.20
C HIS A 230 -4.46 20.14 7.04
N ASP A 231 -5.24 20.15 8.11
CA ASP A 231 -6.68 20.43 8.10
C ASP A 231 -6.99 21.80 7.52
N LYS A 232 -6.23 22.83 7.91
CA LYS A 232 -6.35 24.18 7.34
C LYS A 232 -6.09 24.19 5.83
N LYS A 233 -5.08 23.45 5.36
CA LYS A 233 -4.77 23.35 3.92
C LYS A 233 -5.81 22.55 3.15
N MET A 234 -6.44 21.55 3.78
CA MET A 234 -7.52 20.79 3.15
C MET A 234 -8.83 21.59 3.06
N ALA A 235 -9.11 22.43 4.07
CA ALA A 235 -10.33 23.24 4.14
C ALA A 235 -10.46 24.32 3.04
N VAL A 236 -9.41 24.56 2.25
CA VAL A 236 -9.47 25.45 1.08
C VAL A 236 -10.30 24.85 -0.07
N TRP A 237 -10.45 23.52 -0.08
CA TRP A 237 -11.20 22.81 -1.10
C TRP A 237 -12.65 22.62 -0.62
N PRO A 238 -13.65 23.15 -1.33
CA PRO A 238 -15.05 22.98 -0.94
C PRO A 238 -15.50 21.52 -1.06
N ASP A 239 -14.97 20.80 -2.05
CA ASP A 239 -15.19 19.39 -2.27
C ASP A 239 -14.02 18.79 -3.10
N PHE A 240 -14.10 17.48 -3.34
CA PHE A 240 -13.13 16.79 -4.19
C PHE A 240 -13.19 17.27 -5.65
N ALA A 241 -14.35 17.65 -6.18
CA ALA A 241 -14.48 18.05 -7.59
C ALA A 241 -13.68 19.34 -7.89
N ALA A 242 -13.69 20.30 -6.97
CA ALA A 242 -12.90 21.52 -7.06
C ALA A 242 -11.39 21.22 -7.03
N PHE A 243 -10.94 20.34 -6.13
CA PHE A 243 -9.55 19.90 -6.12
C PHE A 243 -9.17 19.14 -7.40
N ASP A 244 -10.03 18.23 -7.85
CA ASP A 244 -9.79 17.38 -9.02
C ASP A 244 -9.67 18.23 -10.30
N GLN A 245 -10.45 19.32 -10.40
CA GLN A 245 -10.28 20.30 -11.46
C GLN A 245 -8.92 21.02 -11.39
N ALA A 246 -8.56 21.57 -10.22
CA ALA A 246 -7.27 22.24 -10.05
C ALA A 246 -6.08 21.30 -10.32
N TRP A 247 -6.22 20.02 -9.95
CA TRP A 247 -5.25 18.98 -10.26
C TRP A 247 -5.12 18.70 -11.76
N ARG A 248 -6.24 18.64 -12.50
CA ARG A 248 -6.24 18.49 -13.96
C ARG A 248 -5.57 19.68 -14.66
N ASP A 249 -5.84 20.89 -14.19
CA ASP A 249 -5.25 22.11 -14.73
C ASP A 249 -3.73 22.12 -14.49
N TYR A 250 -3.32 21.77 -13.26
CA TYR A 250 -1.90 21.57 -12.91
C TYR A 250 -1.23 20.50 -13.78
N ASP A 251 -1.81 19.31 -13.93
CA ASP A 251 -1.20 18.22 -14.70
C ASP A 251 -1.05 18.59 -16.19
N THR A 252 -2.03 19.30 -16.74
CA THR A 252 -1.97 19.85 -18.11
C THR A 252 -0.83 20.85 -18.25
N ALA A 253 -0.75 21.84 -17.35
CA ALA A 253 0.31 22.84 -17.36
C ALA A 253 1.70 22.20 -17.17
N ARG A 254 1.83 21.25 -16.24
CA ARG A 254 3.07 20.53 -15.96
C ARG A 254 3.54 19.74 -17.18
N LYS A 255 2.64 19.02 -17.87
CA LYS A 255 2.98 18.28 -19.10
C LYS A 255 3.47 19.22 -20.20
N ALA A 256 2.82 20.37 -20.38
CA ALA A 256 3.24 21.37 -21.34
C ALA A 256 4.64 21.95 -21.00
N TYR A 257 4.85 22.28 -19.72
CA TYR A 257 6.14 22.76 -19.21
C TYR A 257 7.26 21.74 -19.44
N GLU A 258 7.06 20.46 -19.07
CA GLU A 258 8.07 19.41 -19.26
C GLU A 258 8.36 19.12 -20.74
N ALA A 259 7.33 19.13 -21.60
CA ALA A 259 7.53 18.96 -23.04
C ALA A 259 8.38 20.09 -23.62
N ARG A 260 8.13 21.34 -23.18
CA ARG A 260 8.89 22.51 -23.59
C ARG A 260 10.33 22.48 -23.08
N LYS A 261 10.52 22.19 -21.80
CA LYS A 261 11.84 22.03 -21.17
C LYS A 261 12.68 20.96 -21.88
N LYS A 262 12.04 19.84 -22.25
CA LYS A 262 12.70 18.76 -22.98
C LYS A 262 13.09 19.18 -24.40
N ALA A 263 12.26 19.96 -25.08
CA ALA A 263 12.54 20.45 -26.43
C ALA A 263 13.66 21.50 -26.45
N ASN A 264 13.66 22.42 -25.49
CA ASN A 264 14.71 23.41 -25.32
C ASN A 264 14.86 23.78 -23.83
N PRO A 265 15.87 23.22 -23.13
CA PRO A 265 16.11 23.51 -21.72
C PRO A 265 16.45 24.98 -21.43
N SER A 266 16.93 25.71 -22.44
CA SER A 266 17.32 27.13 -22.35
C SER A 266 16.27 28.06 -22.98
N ASP A 267 15.04 27.58 -23.17
CA ASP A 267 13.96 28.40 -23.74
C ASP A 267 13.68 29.61 -22.84
N PRO A 268 13.87 30.85 -23.34
CA PRO A 268 13.73 32.06 -22.53
C PRO A 268 12.29 32.29 -22.06
N ALA A 269 11.31 31.62 -22.66
CA ALA A 269 9.91 31.70 -22.26
C ALA A 269 9.42 30.44 -21.53
N LEU A 270 10.33 29.53 -21.12
CA LEU A 270 9.99 28.32 -20.32
C LEU A 270 9.21 28.66 -19.04
N GLY A 271 9.47 29.83 -18.46
CA GLY A 271 8.76 30.32 -17.28
C GLY A 271 9.03 29.49 -16.02
N ALA A 272 8.23 29.73 -14.97
CA ALA A 272 8.31 28.95 -13.73
C ALA A 272 7.60 27.59 -13.90
N GLN A 273 8.16 26.55 -13.25
CA GLN A 273 7.50 25.25 -13.18
C GLN A 273 6.14 25.38 -12.50
N PRO A 274 5.07 24.81 -13.06
CA PRO A 274 3.76 24.76 -12.41
C PRO A 274 3.87 24.14 -11.01
N SER A 275 3.21 24.76 -10.04
CA SER A 275 3.20 24.29 -8.64
C SER A 275 2.08 23.29 -8.43
N GLU A 276 2.40 22.16 -7.78
CA GLU A 276 1.41 21.14 -7.43
C GLU A 276 0.42 21.69 -6.38
N PRO A 277 -0.90 21.59 -6.60
CA PRO A 277 -1.87 22.00 -5.59
C PRO A 277 -1.83 21.03 -4.41
N TYR A 278 -1.66 21.57 -3.20
CA TYR A 278 -1.74 20.77 -1.98
C TYR A 278 -3.17 20.26 -1.79
N GLY A 279 -3.36 18.95 -1.60
CA GLY A 279 -4.67 18.38 -1.34
C GLY A 279 -4.70 16.86 -1.38
N PHE A 280 -5.81 16.30 -1.85
CA PHE A 280 -6.12 14.87 -1.78
C PHE A 280 -5.05 13.96 -2.41
N ARG A 281 -4.38 14.41 -3.48
CA ARG A 281 -3.32 13.66 -4.20
C ARG A 281 -1.90 14.02 -3.80
N THR A 282 -1.71 14.87 -2.79
CA THR A 282 -0.37 15.17 -2.27
C THR A 282 0.19 13.95 -1.55
N LYS A 283 1.20 13.31 -2.15
CA LYS A 283 1.78 12.05 -1.66
C LYS A 283 2.37 12.10 -0.25
N ALA A 284 2.80 13.27 0.21
CA ALA A 284 3.40 13.48 1.53
C ALA A 284 2.40 14.08 2.55
N ARG A 285 1.10 14.09 2.24
CA ARG A 285 0.10 14.58 3.20
C ARG A 285 0.04 13.63 4.42
N PRO A 286 -0.08 14.16 5.66
CA PRO A 286 -0.28 13.33 6.83
C PRO A 286 -1.44 12.34 6.64
N ALA A 287 -1.23 11.09 7.07
CA ALA A 287 -2.15 9.96 6.93
C ALA A 287 -2.56 9.54 5.50
N GLY A 288 -2.08 10.23 4.47
CA GLY A 288 -2.55 9.98 3.11
C GLY A 288 -2.25 8.57 2.60
N LEU A 289 -1.00 8.12 2.74
CA LEU A 289 -0.57 6.80 2.27
C LEU A 289 -0.91 5.67 3.24
N HIS A 290 -1.14 5.99 4.52
CA HIS A 290 -1.76 5.06 5.45
C HIS A 290 -3.11 4.60 4.90
N GLU A 291 -3.99 5.54 4.55
CA GLU A 291 -5.33 5.29 4.00
C GLU A 291 -5.29 4.67 2.60
N SER A 292 -4.42 5.18 1.73
CA SER A 292 -4.51 4.90 0.30
C SER A 292 -3.65 3.72 -0.18
N MET A 293 -2.63 3.35 0.59
CA MET A 293 -1.67 2.29 0.24
C MET A 293 -1.46 1.27 1.37
N LEU A 294 -1.11 1.69 2.59
CA LEU A 294 -0.80 0.75 3.68
C LEU A 294 -2.04 -0.07 4.08
N ALA A 295 -3.20 0.57 4.17
CA ALA A 295 -4.49 -0.08 4.47
C ALA A 295 -4.91 -1.12 3.42
N LEU A 296 -4.38 -1.07 2.19
CA LEU A 296 -4.61 -2.12 1.17
C LEU A 296 -3.90 -3.42 1.51
N VAL A 297 -2.82 -3.33 2.29
CA VAL A 297 -1.92 -4.44 2.61
C VAL A 297 -2.12 -4.91 4.03
N THR A 298 -2.33 -4.04 5.00
CA THR A 298 -2.58 -4.47 6.37
C THR A 298 -3.99 -5.05 6.47
N PRO A 299 -4.18 -6.28 7.00
CA PRO A 299 -3.27 -7.02 7.87
C PRO A 299 -2.70 -8.30 7.23
N TYR A 300 -2.16 -8.25 6.01
CA TYR A 300 -1.48 -9.38 5.36
C TYR A 300 -0.49 -10.00 6.34
N THR A 301 -0.64 -11.29 6.66
CA THR A 301 0.25 -11.94 7.61
C THR A 301 1.66 -11.97 7.05
N THR A 302 2.60 -11.33 7.75
CA THR A 302 4.03 -11.32 7.42
C THR A 302 4.86 -11.86 8.59
N ARG A 303 6.13 -12.20 8.38
CA ARG A 303 7.07 -12.43 9.47
C ARG A 303 7.56 -11.13 10.09
N GLY A 304 7.69 -10.09 9.28
CA GLY A 304 8.26 -8.80 9.67
C GLY A 304 8.07 -7.74 8.61
N ALA A 305 8.62 -6.56 8.91
CA ALA A 305 8.66 -5.43 7.99
C ALA A 305 10.07 -4.85 7.83
N LEU A 306 10.33 -4.29 6.66
CA LEU A 306 11.50 -3.49 6.33
C LEU A 306 11.02 -2.05 6.15
N TRP A 307 11.54 -1.11 6.91
CA TRP A 307 11.26 0.31 6.78
C TRP A 307 12.52 1.02 6.30
N TYR A 308 12.51 1.54 5.07
CA TYR A 308 13.63 2.32 4.55
C TYR A 308 13.14 3.67 4.03
N GLN A 309 13.17 4.64 4.95
CA GLN A 309 12.71 6.00 4.72
C GLN A 309 13.37 6.93 5.72
N GLY A 310 13.52 8.20 5.33
CA GLY A 310 13.91 9.25 6.25
C GLY A 310 14.35 10.53 5.55
N GLU A 311 14.72 10.47 4.28
CA GLU A 311 15.35 11.59 3.57
C GLU A 311 14.48 12.85 3.59
N ASN A 312 13.16 12.68 3.40
CA ASN A 312 12.23 13.81 3.45
C ASN A 312 11.87 14.28 4.87
N ASN A 313 12.31 13.56 5.90
CA ASN A 313 12.18 13.96 7.30
C ASN A 313 13.52 14.44 7.90
N ALA A 314 14.62 14.41 7.14
CA ALA A 314 15.95 14.74 7.64
C ALA A 314 16.03 16.15 8.26
N GLY A 315 15.28 17.12 7.71
CA GLY A 315 15.17 18.47 8.28
C GLY A 315 14.36 18.58 9.59
N LYS A 316 13.75 17.49 10.07
CA LYS A 316 12.92 17.44 11.29
C LYS A 316 13.19 16.17 12.13
N PRO A 317 14.43 15.92 12.58
CA PRO A 317 14.78 14.68 13.26
C PRO A 317 14.07 14.52 14.61
N ALA A 318 13.76 15.61 15.31
CA ALA A 318 13.04 15.57 16.58
C ALA A 318 11.58 15.09 16.45
N ASP A 319 10.90 15.45 15.35
CA ASP A 319 9.55 14.95 15.07
C ASP A 319 9.63 13.47 14.66
N TYR A 320 10.64 13.11 13.86
CA TYR A 320 10.89 11.72 13.47
C TYR A 320 11.11 10.80 14.67
N ALA A 321 11.86 11.26 15.68
CA ALA A 321 12.13 10.51 16.91
C ALA A 321 10.86 10.20 17.72
N LYS A 322 9.83 11.05 17.62
CA LYS A 322 8.52 10.80 18.24
C LYS A 322 7.67 9.86 17.39
N MET A 323 7.67 10.06 16.07
CA MET A 323 6.82 9.32 15.13
C MET A 323 7.25 7.87 14.92
N LEU A 324 8.55 7.60 14.75
CA LEU A 324 9.07 6.26 14.43
C LEU A 324 8.61 5.17 15.42
N PRO A 325 8.75 5.31 16.75
CA PRO A 325 8.30 4.27 17.69
C PRO A 325 6.78 4.08 17.66
N VAL A 326 6.00 5.15 17.43
CA VAL A 326 4.54 5.07 17.32
C VAL A 326 4.12 4.36 16.04
N PHE A 327 4.79 4.64 14.92
CA PHE A 327 4.58 3.94 13.65
C PHE A 327 4.89 2.44 13.76
N VAL A 328 6.00 2.07 14.41
CA VAL A 328 6.32 0.65 14.68
C VAL A 328 5.23 -0.02 15.52
N LYS A 329 4.71 0.69 16.54
CA LYS A 329 3.59 0.19 17.37
C LYS A 329 2.31 0.04 16.57
N GLU A 330 2.01 0.97 15.67
CA GLU A 330 0.85 0.91 14.78
C GLU A 330 0.92 -0.32 13.85
N LEU A 331 2.07 -0.57 13.21
CA LEU A 331 2.27 -1.75 12.39
C LEU A 331 2.02 -3.05 13.17
N ARG A 332 2.62 -3.17 14.36
CA ARG A 332 2.41 -4.31 15.27
C ARG A 332 0.94 -4.49 15.67
N SER A 333 0.24 -3.38 15.90
CA SER A 333 -1.18 -3.39 16.25
C SER A 333 -2.05 -3.84 15.07
N ALA A 334 -1.73 -3.42 13.85
CA ALA A 334 -2.44 -3.83 12.64
C ALA A 334 -2.40 -5.36 12.42
N TRP A 335 -1.30 -6.01 12.80
CA TRP A 335 -1.18 -7.47 12.76
C TRP A 335 -1.61 -8.18 14.05
N ALA A 336 -2.04 -7.44 15.08
CA ALA A 336 -2.28 -7.97 16.42
C ALA A 336 -1.10 -8.81 16.97
N ARG A 337 0.14 -8.40 16.67
CA ARG A 337 1.36 -9.10 17.07
C ARG A 337 2.41 -8.09 17.56
N PRO A 338 2.59 -7.94 18.90
CA PRO A 338 3.43 -6.91 19.49
C PRO A 338 4.94 -7.12 19.31
N ASP A 339 5.35 -8.32 18.90
CA ASP A 339 6.72 -8.78 18.78
C ASP A 339 7.22 -8.86 17.32
N VAL A 340 6.40 -8.44 16.35
CA VAL A 340 6.80 -8.46 14.93
C VAL A 340 8.08 -7.63 14.75
N PRO A 341 9.15 -8.22 14.16
CA PRO A 341 10.37 -7.50 13.84
C PRO A 341 10.12 -6.45 12.77
N VAL A 342 10.62 -5.24 13.02
CA VAL A 342 10.65 -4.14 12.05
C VAL A 342 12.10 -3.70 11.91
N PHE A 343 12.69 -3.93 10.75
CA PHE A 343 14.06 -3.50 10.47
C PHE A 343 14.05 -2.09 9.90
N ILE A 344 14.78 -1.19 10.54
CA ILE A 344 14.94 0.20 10.13
C ILE A 344 16.23 0.31 9.31
N GLY A 345 16.09 0.67 8.04
CA GLY A 345 17.23 0.98 7.18
C GLY A 345 17.74 2.38 7.50
N GLN A 346 18.90 2.46 8.15
CA GLN A 346 19.57 3.74 8.37
C GLN A 346 19.91 4.39 7.01
N LEU A 347 19.67 5.69 6.86
CA LEU A 347 19.98 6.42 5.63
C LEU A 347 21.46 6.30 5.26
N SER A 348 21.72 6.07 3.98
CA SER A 348 23.05 6.21 3.39
C SER A 348 23.39 7.68 3.14
N SER A 349 24.69 7.99 3.04
CA SER A 349 25.15 9.29 2.56
C SER A 349 24.85 9.40 1.06
N PRO A 350 24.21 10.49 0.58
CA PRO A 350 23.86 10.65 -0.84
C PRO A 350 25.04 10.58 -1.82
N THR A 351 26.23 11.02 -1.39
CA THR A 351 27.49 10.90 -2.13
C THR A 351 28.64 10.61 -1.18
N ALA A 352 29.78 10.13 -1.70
CA ALA A 352 30.97 9.82 -0.91
C ALA A 352 31.53 11.02 -0.13
N ASN A 353 31.29 12.25 -0.60
CA ASN A 353 31.73 13.50 0.03
C ASN A 353 30.55 14.32 0.56
N TRP A 354 29.40 13.69 0.84
CA TRP A 354 28.25 14.40 1.38
C TRP A 354 28.55 14.85 2.82
N PRO A 355 28.36 16.14 3.17
CA PRO A 355 28.55 16.57 4.55
C PRO A 355 27.43 15.97 5.39
N ASP A 356 27.76 15.15 6.39
CA ASP A 356 26.78 14.44 7.22
C ASP A 356 25.85 15.39 8.00
N GLU A 357 26.31 16.61 8.29
CA GLU A 357 25.52 17.67 8.93
C GLU A 357 24.51 18.33 7.96
N LYS A 358 24.68 18.15 6.64
CA LYS A 358 23.84 18.79 5.63
C LYS A 358 22.46 18.13 5.61
N GLU A 359 21.42 18.97 5.61
CA GLU A 359 20.01 18.58 5.58
C GLU A 359 19.54 17.76 6.81
N GLY A 360 20.32 17.67 7.89
CA GLY A 360 19.91 16.97 9.12
C GLY A 360 19.99 15.43 9.05
N TYR A 361 20.80 14.88 8.15
CA TYR A 361 20.97 13.42 8.01
C TYR A 361 21.61 12.77 9.25
N ALA A 362 22.71 13.33 9.78
CA ALA A 362 23.36 12.79 10.98
C ALA A 362 22.39 12.60 12.17
N PRO A 363 21.65 13.63 12.63
CA PRO A 363 20.72 13.45 13.75
C PRO A 363 19.57 12.49 13.40
N LEU A 364 19.11 12.45 12.16
CA LEU A 364 18.09 11.47 11.75
C LEU A 364 18.62 10.03 11.78
N ARG A 365 19.88 9.80 11.36
CA ARG A 365 20.52 8.48 11.40
C ARG A 365 20.71 7.97 12.83
N GLU A 366 20.92 8.87 13.78
CA GLU A 366 20.97 8.51 15.21
C GLU A 366 19.60 8.06 15.72
N VAL A 367 18.51 8.68 15.24
CA VAL A 367 17.14 8.21 15.56
C VAL A 367 16.83 6.83 14.96
N GLN A 368 17.43 6.50 13.81
CA GLN A 368 17.22 5.22 13.11
C GLN A 368 18.06 4.06 13.67
N ARG A 369 19.04 4.36 14.52
CA ARG A 369 19.95 3.38 15.13
C ARG A 369 19.29 2.70 16.32
#